data_AF-A0A2W6YSU0-F1
#
_entry.id   AF-A0A2W6YSU0-F1
#
_cell.length_a   1.000
_cell.length_b   1.000
_cell.length_c   1.000
_cell.angle_alpha   90.00
_cell.angle_beta   90.00
_cell.angle_gamma   90.00
#
_symmetry.space_group_name_H-M   'P 1'
#
loop_
_entity.id
_entity.type
_entity.pdbx_description
1 polymer ?
#
loop_
_entity_poly.entity_id
_entity_poly.type
_entity_poly.pdbx_seq_one_letter_code
_entity_poly.pdbx_strand_id
1 'polypeptide(L)'
;MSGKQGDEVMVMSASGRTVAIGKLLVVGMLAVTSLAAPRPAMAQTVATAGKTALPTLDQAFLRAATELFDKVEKSGAETTIVIDPLLDGVTGIQSSATRNLDRRVAAFVAERYPHIKVLEFTPENAAKARFVFIGTFNPINNAGEPRGERDAMWICFALVEREAGTVYARSVSRSIITDVDIAPTASYADTPVWGLDAATRAYIEACQRSQPGKPVDRAYIEQLVAAARIREAAAAYEAGDHRKARDLYREVQNLPGGEQLRVLNGLYLSQTALGETGEAQATFGRMVERGFSLGRLGVMFLFEPNSTGFNTDRKLSSGYPAWLREIAERAEKKGVCLQVVGHASRTGPEAVNERLSLGRAQRIVALLAAQEPAMSKRLRPAGVGYREALVGLPRDDASTAVDRRVEFRSVPCL
;
A
#
# COMPACT_ATOMS: atom_id res chain seq x y z
N MET A 1 0.25 -74.77 -14.05
CA MET A 1 1.36 -74.10 -13.34
C MET A 1 0.84 -72.69 -13.04
N SER A 2 0.10 -72.44 -11.95
CA SER A 2 0.46 -72.51 -10.51
C SER A 2 1.48 -71.41 -10.15
N GLY A 3 1.27 -70.48 -9.20
CA GLY A 3 0.11 -70.10 -8.32
C GLY A 3 0.20 -68.58 -8.00
N LYS A 4 -0.82 -67.85 -7.52
CA LYS A 4 -1.38 -67.77 -6.13
C LYS A 4 -0.31 -67.59 -5.04
N GLN A 5 -0.44 -66.74 -3.99
CA GLN A 5 -1.56 -66.07 -3.28
C GLN A 5 -1.12 -64.63 -2.84
N GLY A 6 -1.93 -63.68 -2.35
CA GLY A 6 -2.80 -63.69 -1.15
C GLY A 6 -2.02 -63.21 0.10
N ASP A 7 -2.55 -62.46 1.09
CA ASP A 7 -3.89 -61.88 1.39
C ASP A 7 -3.66 -60.65 2.36
N GLU A 8 -4.27 -59.46 2.22
CA GLU A 8 -5.56 -58.96 2.74
C GLU A 8 -5.70 -58.74 4.30
N VAL A 9 -5.97 -57.47 4.70
CA VAL A 9 -6.73 -56.93 5.88
C VAL A 9 -6.52 -57.49 7.31
N MET A 10 -6.28 -56.60 8.30
CA MET A 10 -7.19 -56.46 9.47
C MET A 10 -7.11 -55.12 10.23
N VAL A 11 -8.29 -54.55 10.50
CA VAL A 11 -8.57 -53.49 11.48
C VAL A 11 -9.09 -54.15 12.75
N MET A 12 -8.68 -53.71 13.96
CA MET A 12 -9.56 -53.86 15.13
C MET A 12 -9.29 -52.85 16.25
N SER A 13 -10.33 -52.62 17.05
CA SER A 13 -10.50 -51.58 18.06
C SER A 13 -10.93 -52.22 19.40
N ALA A 14 -11.06 -51.38 20.45
CA ALA A 14 -11.62 -51.62 21.79
C ALA A 14 -10.53 -51.80 22.89
N SER A 15 -10.42 -50.93 23.90
CA SER A 15 -11.38 -50.49 24.95
C SER A 15 -11.21 -51.28 26.25
N GLY A 16 -11.00 -50.57 27.36
CA GLY A 16 -10.85 -51.17 28.69
C GLY A 16 -10.78 -50.09 29.78
N ARG A 17 -11.94 -49.79 30.40
CA ARG A 17 -12.03 -48.96 31.61
C ARG A 17 -11.95 -49.86 32.85
N THR A 18 -11.24 -49.42 33.88
CA THR A 18 -11.51 -49.87 35.26
C THR A 18 -11.22 -48.76 36.26
N VAL A 19 -12.09 -48.62 37.26
CA VAL A 19 -12.01 -47.67 38.37
C VAL A 19 -11.66 -48.45 39.64
N ALA A 20 -10.82 -47.87 40.51
CA ALA A 20 -10.66 -48.34 41.88
C ALA A 20 -10.48 -47.14 42.82
N ILE A 21 -11.13 -47.20 44.00
CA ILE A 21 -11.22 -46.10 44.96
C ILE A 21 -10.43 -46.44 46.24
N GLY A 22 -9.49 -45.54 46.59
CA GLY A 22 -9.19 -45.11 47.97
C GLY A 22 -8.61 -46.09 48.99
N LYS A 23 -7.53 -45.66 49.67
CA LYS A 23 -7.53 -45.45 51.13
C LYS A 23 -6.35 -44.58 51.59
N LEU A 24 -6.57 -43.91 52.72
CA LEU A 24 -5.67 -42.99 53.40
C LEU A 24 -4.48 -43.72 54.05
N LEU A 25 -3.31 -43.07 54.13
CA LEU A 25 -2.40 -43.25 55.27
C LEU A 25 -1.65 -41.94 55.57
N VAL A 26 -1.57 -41.59 56.84
CA VAL A 26 -0.99 -40.33 57.33
C VAL A 26 0.30 -40.63 58.10
N VAL A 27 1.40 -40.05 57.63
CA VAL A 27 2.66 -39.83 58.36
C VAL A 27 3.19 -38.49 57.84
N GLY A 28 3.56 -37.49 58.64
CA GLY A 28 3.93 -37.50 60.05
C GLY A 28 5.36 -36.97 60.19
N MET A 29 5.60 -35.71 59.82
CA MET A 29 6.95 -35.12 59.79
C MET A 29 6.97 -33.76 60.50
N LEU A 30 7.91 -33.60 61.43
CA LEU A 30 8.01 -32.44 62.31
C LEU A 30 8.41 -31.16 61.55
N ALA A 31 7.71 -30.06 61.84
CA ALA A 31 8.14 -28.72 61.43
C ALA A 31 9.15 -28.15 62.44
N VAL A 32 10.36 -27.82 61.98
CA VAL A 32 11.34 -27.04 62.74
C VAL A 32 11.06 -25.55 62.51
N THR A 33 10.65 -24.84 63.55
CA THR A 33 10.33 -23.41 63.50
C THR A 33 11.57 -22.54 63.70
N SER A 34 12.16 -22.03 62.62
CA SER A 34 13.14 -20.94 62.69
C SER A 34 12.44 -19.57 62.63
N LEU A 35 12.55 -18.77 63.70
CA LEU A 35 12.14 -17.37 63.65
C LEU A 35 13.15 -16.57 62.81
N ALA A 36 12.78 -16.22 61.59
CA ALA A 36 13.48 -15.23 60.78
C ALA A 36 12.75 -13.89 60.87
N ALA A 37 13.45 -12.83 61.31
CA ALA A 37 12.90 -11.49 61.39
C ALA A 37 12.56 -10.92 59.99
N PRO A 38 11.48 -10.13 59.85
CA PRO A 38 11.11 -9.56 58.55
C PRO A 38 12.15 -8.52 58.10
N ARG A 39 12.81 -8.78 56.96
CA ARG A 39 13.58 -7.75 56.27
C ARG A 39 12.62 -6.67 55.75
N PRO A 40 12.94 -5.38 55.85
CA PRO A 40 12.13 -4.34 55.24
C PRO A 40 12.13 -4.53 53.72
N ALA A 41 10.94 -4.66 53.14
CA ALA A 41 10.80 -4.68 51.69
C ALA A 41 11.23 -3.32 51.13
N MET A 42 12.36 -3.27 50.42
CA MET A 42 12.67 -2.11 49.59
C MET A 42 11.59 -2.04 48.52
N ALA A 43 10.70 -1.04 48.63
CA ALA A 43 9.74 -0.73 47.59
C ALA A 43 10.54 -0.38 46.32
N GLN A 44 10.59 -1.33 45.38
CA GLN A 44 11.06 -1.02 44.03
C GLN A 44 10.08 -0.02 43.45
N THR A 45 10.51 1.24 43.36
CA THR A 45 9.85 2.23 42.53
C THR A 45 9.86 1.69 41.10
N VAL A 46 8.71 1.20 40.66
CA VAL A 46 8.49 0.88 39.24
C VAL A 46 8.65 2.20 38.51
N ALA A 47 9.82 2.40 37.92
CA ALA A 47 10.08 3.54 37.06
C ALA A 47 9.06 3.48 35.94
N THR A 48 8.08 4.38 35.96
CA THR A 48 7.19 4.61 34.84
C THR A 48 8.05 5.05 33.68
N ALA A 49 8.36 4.11 32.78
CA ALA A 49 9.07 4.39 31.55
C ALA A 49 8.25 5.43 30.77
N GLY A 50 8.66 6.69 30.89
CA GLY A 50 7.97 7.79 30.24
C GLY A 50 7.93 7.52 28.75
N LYS A 51 6.74 7.53 28.15
CA LYS A 51 6.59 7.46 26.70
C LYS A 51 7.40 8.61 26.10
N THR A 52 8.58 8.31 25.55
CA THR A 52 9.43 9.31 24.92
C THR A 52 8.60 10.01 23.85
N ALA A 53 8.46 11.34 23.97
CA ALA A 53 7.71 12.11 22.99
C ALA A 53 8.32 11.91 21.60
N LEU A 54 7.45 11.74 20.59
CA LEU A 54 7.91 11.64 19.21
C LEU A 54 8.58 12.96 18.80
N PRO A 55 9.68 12.92 18.05
CA PRO A 55 10.34 14.13 17.57
C PRO A 55 9.48 14.85 16.53
N THR A 56 9.83 16.11 16.26
CA THR A 56 9.20 16.88 15.16
C THR A 56 9.53 16.24 13.80
N LEU A 57 8.75 16.55 12.77
CA LEU A 57 9.03 16.09 11.41
C LEU A 57 10.46 16.45 10.95
N ASP A 58 10.94 17.65 11.28
CA ASP A 58 12.28 18.10 10.92
C ASP A 58 13.39 17.34 11.64
N GLN A 59 13.23 17.08 12.94
CA GLN A 59 14.16 16.25 13.71
C GLN A 59 14.19 14.81 13.20
N ALA A 60 13.02 14.25 12.87
CA ALA A 60 12.89 12.91 12.31
C ALA A 60 13.53 12.79 10.93
N PHE A 61 13.31 13.78 10.06
CA PHE A 61 13.93 13.92 8.75
C PHE A 61 15.45 14.02 8.83
N LEU A 62 15.97 14.97 9.63
CA LEU A 62 17.41 15.20 9.76
C LEU A 62 18.13 13.95 10.25
N ARG A 63 17.54 13.24 11.23
CA ARG A 63 18.06 11.94 11.69
C ARG A 63 18.11 10.93 10.54
N ALA A 64 16.98 10.68 9.88
CA ALA A 64 16.89 9.65 8.84
C ALA A 64 17.82 9.92 7.65
N ALA A 65 17.94 11.19 7.24
CA ALA A 65 18.81 11.59 6.14
C ALA A 65 20.30 11.47 6.54
N THR A 66 20.68 11.95 7.73
CA THR A 66 22.08 11.85 8.23
C THR A 66 22.51 10.38 8.36
N GLU A 67 21.72 9.54 9.04
CA GLU A 67 21.99 8.10 9.21
C GLU A 67 22.09 7.30 7.90
N LEU A 68 21.51 7.82 6.82
CA LEU A 68 21.57 7.21 5.50
C LEU A 68 22.81 7.65 4.74
N PHE A 69 23.02 8.97 4.63
CA PHE A 69 24.08 9.54 3.78
C PHE A 69 25.47 9.48 4.44
N ASP A 70 25.57 9.42 5.77
CA ASP A 70 26.84 9.15 6.47
C ASP A 70 27.44 7.76 6.14
N LYS A 71 26.63 6.84 5.59
CA LYS A 71 27.08 5.52 5.12
C LYS A 71 27.67 5.56 3.70
N VAL A 72 27.52 6.67 2.96
CA VAL A 72 28.09 6.80 1.63
C VAL A 72 29.55 7.21 1.75
N GLU A 73 30.43 6.28 1.38
CA GLU A 73 31.87 6.49 1.48
C GLU A 73 32.38 7.59 0.53
N LYS A 74 33.33 8.39 1.03
CA LYS A 74 34.06 9.38 0.22
C LYS A 74 35.10 8.70 -0.67
N SER A 75 34.64 8.08 -1.75
CA SER A 75 35.50 7.60 -2.83
C SER A 75 36.18 8.76 -3.56
N GLY A 76 37.35 8.52 -4.16
CA GLY A 76 38.02 9.51 -5.04
C GLY A 76 37.26 9.82 -6.34
N ALA A 77 36.19 9.08 -6.64
CA ALA A 77 35.24 9.36 -7.72
C ALA A 77 33.94 9.96 -7.17
N GLU A 78 33.34 10.88 -7.93
CA GLU A 78 32.04 11.51 -7.67
C GLU A 78 30.92 10.45 -7.59
N THR A 79 30.23 10.36 -6.45
CA THR A 79 29.10 9.42 -6.30
C THR A 79 27.84 10.08 -6.84
N THR A 80 27.21 9.46 -7.85
CA THR A 80 25.98 9.97 -8.45
C THR A 80 24.75 9.30 -7.86
N ILE A 81 23.73 10.10 -7.53
CA ILE A 81 22.42 9.61 -7.08
C ILE A 81 21.29 10.22 -7.90
N VAL A 82 20.21 9.47 -8.10
CA VAL A 82 18.91 10.01 -8.52
C VAL A 82 17.88 9.78 -7.43
N ILE A 83 16.85 10.63 -7.38
CA ILE A 83 15.72 10.50 -6.46
C ILE A 83 14.52 9.97 -7.26
N ASP A 84 14.14 8.71 -7.04
CA ASP A 84 12.88 8.17 -7.55
C ASP A 84 11.75 8.61 -6.58
N PRO A 85 10.80 9.46 -7.02
CA PRO A 85 10.01 10.28 -6.11
C PRO A 85 9.29 9.53 -4.98
N LEU A 86 9.29 10.14 -3.79
CA LEU A 86 8.76 9.53 -2.58
C LEU A 86 7.26 9.25 -2.68
N LEU A 87 6.88 8.09 -2.14
CA LEU A 87 5.49 7.60 -2.13
C LEU A 87 4.96 7.47 -0.70
N ASP A 88 3.65 7.58 -0.54
CA ASP A 88 2.99 7.02 0.64
C ASP A 88 3.14 5.49 0.61
N GLY A 89 3.72 4.93 1.68
CA GLY A 89 4.12 3.52 1.75
C GLY A 89 2.99 2.51 1.92
N VAL A 90 1.72 2.94 1.93
CA VAL A 90 0.55 2.05 1.96
C VAL A 90 -0.24 2.14 0.67
N THR A 91 -0.43 3.35 0.15
CA THR A 91 -1.23 3.66 -1.04
C THR A 91 -0.43 3.67 -2.34
N GLY A 92 0.89 3.89 -2.30
CA GLY A 92 1.73 4.08 -3.50
C GLY A 92 1.48 5.42 -4.22
N ILE A 93 0.84 6.38 -3.55
CA ILE A 93 0.46 7.70 -4.07
C ILE A 93 1.53 8.74 -3.71
N GLN A 94 1.80 9.68 -4.61
CA GLN A 94 2.59 10.87 -4.29
C GLN A 94 1.69 11.97 -3.68
N SER A 95 2.19 12.67 -2.67
CA SER A 95 1.48 13.75 -1.96
C SER A 95 2.33 15.03 -1.88
N SER A 96 1.72 16.15 -1.46
CA SER A 96 2.43 17.39 -1.14
C SER A 96 3.62 17.16 -0.20
N ALA A 97 3.44 16.38 0.87
CA ALA A 97 4.50 16.06 1.82
C ALA A 97 5.62 15.21 1.20
N THR A 98 5.31 14.20 0.38
CA THR A 98 6.39 13.43 -0.26
C THR A 98 7.21 14.29 -1.23
N ARG A 99 6.56 15.17 -2.02
CA ARG A 99 7.24 16.18 -2.84
C ARG A 99 8.04 17.23 -2.06
N ASN A 100 7.63 17.54 -0.83
CA ASN A 100 8.40 18.38 0.06
C ASN A 100 9.67 17.66 0.52
N LEU A 101 9.55 16.38 0.91
CA LEU A 101 10.69 15.55 1.28
C LEU A 101 11.66 15.32 0.10
N ASP A 102 11.18 15.06 -1.12
CA ASP A 102 12.01 14.94 -2.34
C ASP A 102 12.98 16.13 -2.47
N ARG A 103 12.44 17.36 -2.40
CA ARG A 103 13.23 18.60 -2.49
C ARG A 103 14.15 18.80 -1.30
N ARG A 104 13.70 18.46 -0.08
CA ARG A 104 14.52 18.55 1.14
C ARG A 104 15.71 17.60 1.10
N VAL A 105 15.55 16.37 0.61
CA VAL A 105 16.65 15.43 0.43
C VAL A 105 17.66 15.98 -0.56
N ALA A 106 17.22 16.46 -1.73
CA ALA A 106 18.11 17.03 -2.73
C ALA A 106 18.95 18.20 -2.17
N ALA A 107 18.32 19.13 -1.44
CA ALA A 107 19.00 20.25 -0.80
C ALA A 107 19.96 19.79 0.32
N PHE A 108 19.52 18.89 1.19
CA PHE A 108 20.33 18.36 2.30
C PHE A 108 21.59 17.63 1.82
N VAL A 109 21.48 16.83 0.76
CA VAL A 109 22.63 16.14 0.15
C VAL A 109 23.60 17.15 -0.47
N ALA A 110 23.10 18.11 -1.24
CA ALA A 110 23.93 19.13 -1.89
C ALA A 110 24.67 20.04 -0.88
N GLU A 111 24.04 20.36 0.25
CA GLU A 111 24.64 21.17 1.33
C GLU A 111 25.74 20.41 2.10
N ARG A 112 25.47 19.15 2.48
CA ARG A 112 26.28 18.43 3.49
C ARG A 112 27.22 17.36 2.94
N TYR A 113 26.94 16.84 1.74
CA TYR A 113 27.67 15.73 1.13
C TYR A 113 28.17 16.13 -0.26
N PRO A 114 29.12 17.10 -0.39
CA PRO A 114 29.56 17.64 -1.69
C PRO A 114 30.28 16.65 -2.61
N HIS A 115 30.53 15.41 -2.16
CA HIS A 115 31.04 14.30 -2.96
C HIS A 115 29.91 13.45 -3.58
N ILE A 116 28.66 13.75 -3.23
CA ILE A 116 27.44 13.12 -3.72
C ILE A 116 26.72 14.12 -4.62
N LYS A 117 26.53 13.74 -5.88
CA LYS A 117 25.84 14.54 -6.88
C LYS A 117 24.43 14.02 -7.12
N VAL A 118 23.46 14.84 -6.74
CA VAL A 118 22.06 14.62 -7.08
C VAL A 118 21.85 14.97 -8.55
N LEU A 119 21.50 13.97 -9.35
CA LEU A 119 21.10 14.12 -10.75
C LEU A 119 19.56 14.20 -10.83
N GLU A 120 19.05 14.90 -11.84
CA GLU A 120 17.61 14.84 -12.14
C GLU A 120 17.20 13.41 -12.53
N PHE A 121 16.04 12.96 -12.06
CA PHE A 121 15.47 11.67 -12.44
C PHE A 121 14.86 11.72 -13.86
N THR A 122 15.75 11.55 -14.84
CA THR A 122 15.47 11.30 -16.26
C THR A 122 15.84 9.86 -16.63
N PRO A 123 15.34 9.28 -17.75
CA PRO A 123 15.73 7.97 -18.24
C PRO A 123 17.24 7.71 -18.29
N GLU A 124 18.01 8.69 -18.78
CA GLU A 124 19.47 8.59 -18.96
C GLU A 124 20.21 8.62 -17.62
N ASN A 125 19.73 9.43 -16.67
CA ASN A 125 20.33 9.52 -15.35
C ASN A 125 19.96 8.30 -14.49
N ALA A 126 18.72 7.82 -14.56
CA ALA A 126 18.28 6.58 -13.91
C ALA A 126 19.10 5.37 -14.39
N ALA A 127 19.43 5.31 -15.69
CA ALA A 127 20.23 4.25 -16.28
C ALA A 127 21.73 4.27 -15.90
N LYS A 128 22.29 5.42 -15.44
CA LYS A 128 23.74 5.55 -15.13
C LYS A 128 24.11 5.85 -13.68
N ALA A 129 23.29 6.56 -12.90
CA ALA A 129 23.61 6.96 -11.51
C ALA A 129 23.95 5.78 -10.59
N ARG A 130 24.97 5.89 -9.72
CA ARG A 130 25.39 4.77 -8.85
C ARG A 130 24.26 4.28 -7.94
N PHE A 131 23.59 5.21 -7.26
CA PHE A 131 22.47 4.89 -6.37
C PHE A 131 21.15 5.48 -6.87
N VAL A 132 20.06 4.77 -6.60
CA VAL A 132 18.71 5.32 -6.62
C VAL A 132 18.26 5.50 -5.17
N PHE A 133 17.97 6.74 -4.79
CA PHE A 133 17.34 7.06 -3.53
C PHE A 133 15.83 6.84 -3.65
N ILE A 134 15.29 6.08 -2.71
CA ILE A 134 13.86 5.85 -2.53
C ILE A 134 13.44 6.22 -1.11
N GLY A 135 12.17 6.54 -0.93
CA GLY A 135 11.61 6.76 0.40
C GLY A 135 10.11 6.57 0.45
N THR A 136 9.62 6.19 1.63
CA THR A 136 8.19 6.18 1.92
C THR A 136 7.86 7.09 3.08
N PHE A 137 6.75 7.83 2.97
CA PHE A 137 6.26 8.67 4.05
C PHE A 137 4.75 8.53 4.20
N ASN A 138 4.29 7.91 5.28
CA ASN A 138 2.87 7.60 5.50
C ASN A 138 2.49 7.66 6.99
N PRO A 139 1.20 7.90 7.32
CA PRO A 139 0.70 7.77 8.68
C PRO A 139 0.77 6.32 9.17
N ILE A 140 1.03 6.13 10.46
CA ILE A 140 1.04 4.83 11.16
C ILE A 140 0.39 4.94 12.54
N ASN A 141 0.01 3.79 13.10
CA ASN A 141 -0.15 3.63 14.53
C ASN A 141 1.22 3.32 15.16
N ASN A 142 1.67 4.16 16.10
CA ASN A 142 3.00 4.09 16.70
C ASN A 142 3.17 2.88 17.63
N ALA A 143 2.07 2.41 18.24
CA ALA A 143 2.03 1.16 19.03
C ALA A 143 2.14 -0.11 18.16
N GLY A 144 2.05 0.02 16.83
CA GLY A 144 2.15 -1.09 15.88
C GLY A 144 0.85 -1.84 15.63
N GLU A 145 -0.29 -1.32 16.10
CA GLU A 145 -1.61 -1.91 15.90
C GLU A 145 -2.14 -1.58 14.49
N PRO A 146 -2.32 -2.55 13.57
CA PRO A 146 -2.68 -2.23 12.18
C PRO A 146 -4.00 -1.47 12.02
N ARG A 147 -4.97 -1.73 12.92
CA ARG A 147 -6.30 -1.09 12.96
C ARG A 147 -6.38 0.08 13.95
N GLY A 148 -5.31 0.33 14.71
CA GLY A 148 -5.23 1.44 15.66
C GLY A 148 -5.27 2.80 14.98
N GLU A 149 -5.55 3.83 15.77
CA GLU A 149 -5.52 5.21 15.28
C GLU A 149 -4.14 5.58 14.75
N ARG A 150 -4.11 6.45 13.74
CA ARG A 150 -2.86 6.98 13.21
C ARG A 150 -2.43 8.16 14.06
N ASP A 151 -1.35 8.01 14.81
CA ASP A 151 -0.84 8.96 15.81
C ASP A 151 0.61 9.39 15.53
N ALA A 152 1.26 8.81 14.52
CA ALA A 152 2.61 9.16 14.08
C ALA A 152 2.74 9.10 12.55
N MET A 153 3.76 9.79 12.02
CA MET A 153 4.24 9.51 10.66
C MET A 153 5.44 8.57 10.70
N TRP A 154 5.55 7.70 9.70
CA TRP A 154 6.73 6.87 9.47
C TRP A 154 7.49 7.39 8.24
N ILE A 155 8.76 7.74 8.46
CA ILE A 155 9.75 8.00 7.41
C ILE A 155 10.56 6.73 7.20
N CYS A 156 10.68 6.31 5.94
CA CYS A 156 11.71 5.38 5.50
C CYS A 156 12.50 6.04 4.36
N PHE A 157 13.83 5.93 4.41
CA PHE A 157 14.71 6.24 3.29
C PHE A 157 15.65 5.07 3.02
N ALA A 158 15.94 4.80 1.74
CA ALA A 158 16.93 3.82 1.34
C ALA A 158 17.71 4.28 0.09
N LEU A 159 18.95 3.81 0.00
CA LEU A 159 19.78 3.88 -1.21
C LEU A 159 19.84 2.48 -1.80
N VAL A 160 19.40 2.33 -3.05
CA VAL A 160 19.54 1.11 -3.84
C VAL A 160 20.73 1.27 -4.77
N GLU A 161 21.71 0.37 -4.71
CA GLU A 161 22.83 0.32 -5.66
C GLU A 161 22.32 -0.34 -6.94
N ARG A 162 22.19 0.44 -8.03
CA ARG A 162 21.46 -0.04 -9.23
C ARG A 162 22.14 -1.27 -9.83
N GLU A 163 23.46 -1.22 -10.01
CA GLU A 163 24.21 -2.26 -10.71
C GLU A 163 24.23 -3.59 -9.94
N ALA A 164 24.39 -3.52 -8.61
CA ALA A 164 24.28 -4.69 -7.75
C ALA A 164 22.82 -5.17 -7.57
N GLY A 165 21.83 -4.29 -7.79
CA GLY A 165 20.42 -4.57 -7.52
C GLY A 165 20.11 -4.79 -6.04
N THR A 166 20.89 -4.20 -5.13
CA THR A 166 20.74 -4.40 -3.67
C THR A 166 20.44 -3.10 -2.92
N VAL A 167 19.85 -3.20 -1.74
CA VAL A 167 19.78 -2.08 -0.80
C VAL A 167 21.18 -1.85 -0.24
N TYR A 168 21.81 -0.72 -0.57
CA TYR A 168 23.11 -0.32 -0.04
C TYR A 168 22.98 0.18 1.40
N ALA A 169 22.06 1.11 1.62
CA ALA A 169 21.81 1.71 2.93
C ALA A 169 20.30 1.93 3.16
N ARG A 170 19.91 1.94 4.42
CA ARG A 170 18.54 2.23 4.87
C ARG A 170 18.57 2.94 6.23
N SER A 171 17.66 3.88 6.43
CA SER A 171 17.29 4.44 7.73
C SER A 171 15.77 4.60 7.82
N VAL A 172 15.24 4.58 9.04
CA VAL A 172 13.83 4.80 9.35
C VAL A 172 13.71 5.70 10.57
N SER A 173 12.68 6.56 10.57
CA SER A 173 12.40 7.47 11.68
C SER A 173 10.90 7.66 11.84
N ARG A 174 10.47 8.14 13.00
CA ARG A 174 9.06 8.45 13.29
C ARG A 174 8.96 9.88 13.78
N SER A 175 7.90 10.58 13.41
CA SER A 175 7.58 11.92 13.93
C SER A 175 6.17 11.99 14.47
N ILE A 176 5.88 13.10 15.16
CA ILE A 176 4.50 13.58 15.35
C ILE A 176 3.76 13.65 14.00
N ILE A 177 2.42 13.57 14.07
CA ILE A 177 1.52 13.53 12.90
C ILE A 177 0.92 14.91 12.52
N THR A 178 1.18 15.95 13.32
CA THR A 178 0.62 17.29 13.07
C THR A 178 1.33 17.98 11.91
N ASP A 179 0.63 18.94 11.30
CA ASP A 179 1.20 19.89 10.32
C ASP A 179 1.76 19.25 9.04
N VAL A 180 1.25 18.06 8.68
CA VAL A 180 1.59 17.35 7.45
C VAL A 180 0.47 17.44 6.42
N ASP A 181 0.75 18.09 5.29
CA ASP A 181 -0.10 18.05 4.10
C ASP A 181 0.15 16.77 3.29
N ILE A 182 -0.74 15.79 3.46
CA ILE A 182 -0.74 14.54 2.69
C ILE A 182 -1.79 14.54 1.55
N ALA A 183 -2.24 15.71 1.08
CA ALA A 183 -3.08 15.78 -0.11
C ALA A 183 -2.36 15.14 -1.33
N PRO A 184 -3.04 14.32 -2.16
CA PRO A 184 -2.43 13.74 -3.35
C PRO A 184 -2.06 14.83 -4.34
N THR A 185 -1.04 14.59 -5.16
CA THR A 185 -0.75 15.48 -6.30
C THR A 185 -1.86 15.36 -7.34
N ALA A 186 -2.07 16.35 -8.20
CA ALA A 186 -3.24 16.39 -9.08
C ALA A 186 -3.36 15.13 -9.98
N SER A 187 -2.25 14.61 -10.52
CA SER A 187 -2.25 13.35 -11.28
C SER A 187 -2.78 12.12 -10.50
N TYR A 188 -2.64 12.11 -9.17
CA TYR A 188 -3.18 11.08 -8.28
C TYR A 188 -4.56 11.44 -7.71
N ALA A 189 -4.88 12.72 -7.51
CA ALA A 189 -6.17 13.17 -6.99
C ALA A 189 -7.32 12.88 -7.98
N ASP A 190 -7.07 13.07 -9.27
CA ASP A 190 -8.06 12.86 -10.34
C ASP A 190 -8.23 11.37 -10.72
N THR A 191 -7.30 10.51 -10.29
CA THR A 191 -7.18 9.12 -10.75
C THR A 191 -8.43 8.28 -10.43
N PRO A 192 -9.05 7.60 -11.42
CA PRO A 192 -10.29 6.86 -11.21
C PRO A 192 -10.08 5.50 -10.51
N VAL A 193 -8.85 4.97 -10.57
CA VAL A 193 -8.53 3.59 -10.22
C VAL A 193 -7.29 3.53 -9.32
N TRP A 194 -7.45 2.92 -8.14
CA TRP A 194 -6.36 2.62 -7.23
C TRP A 194 -5.94 1.15 -7.30
N GLY A 195 -4.64 0.92 -7.26
CA GLY A 195 -4.03 -0.39 -7.09
C GLY A 195 -2.51 -0.27 -7.07
N LEU A 196 -1.85 -1.32 -6.58
CA LEU A 196 -0.39 -1.41 -6.58
C LEU A 196 0.04 -2.43 -7.64
N ASP A 197 0.92 -2.03 -8.56
CA ASP A 197 1.63 -2.95 -9.44
C ASP A 197 2.82 -3.61 -8.72
N ALA A 198 3.43 -4.61 -9.37
CA ALA A 198 4.63 -5.28 -8.86
C ALA A 198 5.77 -4.27 -8.60
N ALA A 199 6.02 -3.35 -9.53
CA ALA A 199 7.04 -2.30 -9.40
C ALA A 199 6.81 -1.38 -8.19
N THR A 200 5.57 -0.92 -7.95
CA THR A 200 5.23 -0.06 -6.80
C THR A 200 5.31 -0.82 -5.48
N ARG A 201 4.89 -2.09 -5.43
CA ARG A 201 5.12 -2.94 -4.25
C ARG A 201 6.61 -3.12 -3.98
N ALA A 202 7.38 -3.45 -5.00
CA ALA A 202 8.83 -3.65 -4.90
C ALA A 202 9.56 -2.39 -4.39
N TYR A 203 9.19 -1.19 -4.84
CA TYR A 203 9.65 0.09 -4.28
C TYR A 203 9.38 0.17 -2.76
N ILE A 204 8.11 -0.03 -2.38
CA ILE A 204 7.66 0.09 -0.99
C ILE A 204 8.36 -0.94 -0.10
N GLU A 205 8.53 -2.17 -0.56
CA GLU A 205 9.18 -3.25 0.17
C GLU A 205 10.69 -3.04 0.29
N ALA A 206 11.35 -2.56 -0.77
CA ALA A 206 12.76 -2.19 -0.76
C ALA A 206 13.08 -1.12 0.29
N CYS A 207 12.19 -0.14 0.47
CA CYS A 207 12.32 0.78 1.60
C CYS A 207 11.90 0.10 2.91
N GLN A 208 10.63 -0.28 3.06
CA GLN A 208 10.07 -0.55 4.39
C GLN A 208 10.54 -1.86 5.01
N ARG A 209 10.84 -2.89 4.21
CA ARG A 209 11.06 -4.28 4.68
C ARG A 209 12.48 -4.80 4.46
N SER A 210 13.13 -4.41 3.37
CA SER A 210 14.49 -4.90 3.05
C SER A 210 15.55 -4.36 4.01
N GLN A 211 16.68 -5.08 4.06
CA GLN A 211 17.87 -4.74 4.86
C GLN A 211 19.06 -4.45 3.94
N PRO A 212 20.06 -3.67 4.38
CA PRO A 212 21.32 -3.51 3.65
C PRO A 212 21.95 -4.84 3.21
N GLY A 213 22.50 -4.87 2.00
CA GLY A 213 23.06 -6.05 1.35
C GLY A 213 22.04 -7.06 0.83
N LYS A 214 20.72 -6.83 0.96
CA LYS A 214 19.69 -7.70 0.38
C LYS A 214 19.32 -7.27 -1.04
N PRO A 215 19.05 -8.21 -1.96
CA PRO A 215 18.55 -7.89 -3.28
C PRO A 215 17.19 -7.19 -3.19
N VAL A 216 16.97 -6.27 -4.12
CA VAL A 216 15.67 -5.67 -4.39
C VAL A 216 14.96 -6.52 -5.44
N ASP A 217 13.63 -6.59 -5.38
CA ASP A 217 12.83 -7.29 -6.40
C ASP A 217 13.10 -6.69 -7.79
N ARG A 218 13.34 -7.58 -8.75
CA ARG A 218 13.73 -7.26 -10.13
C ARG A 218 12.74 -6.31 -10.82
N ALA A 219 11.44 -6.41 -10.50
CA ALA A 219 10.40 -5.54 -11.05
C ALA A 219 10.58 -4.06 -10.66
N TYR A 220 11.31 -3.76 -9.58
CA TYR A 220 11.70 -2.38 -9.26
C TYR A 220 12.89 -1.90 -10.11
N ILE A 221 13.94 -2.70 -10.25
CA ILE A 221 15.14 -2.30 -11.01
C ILE A 221 14.81 -2.13 -12.50
N GLU A 222 14.03 -3.05 -13.07
CA GLU A 222 13.67 -3.02 -14.50
C GLU A 222 12.78 -1.82 -14.88
N GLN A 223 11.99 -1.29 -13.95
CA GLN A 223 11.08 -0.17 -14.24
C GLN A 223 11.76 1.21 -14.19
N LEU A 224 13.02 1.35 -13.77
CA LEU A 224 13.61 2.67 -13.43
C LEU A 224 13.54 3.68 -14.59
N VAL A 225 13.79 3.23 -15.81
CA VAL A 225 13.70 4.03 -17.04
C VAL A 225 12.25 4.46 -17.30
N ALA A 226 11.29 3.54 -17.14
CA ALA A 226 9.86 3.83 -17.26
C ALA A 226 9.38 4.78 -16.14
N ALA A 227 9.86 4.64 -14.91
CA ALA A 227 9.51 5.48 -13.76
C ALA A 227 9.91 6.95 -13.99
N ALA A 228 11.10 7.20 -14.56
CA ALA A 228 11.53 8.54 -14.91
C ALA A 228 10.65 9.17 -16.01
N ARG A 229 10.32 8.42 -17.07
CA ARG A 229 9.40 8.90 -18.13
C ARG A 229 7.94 9.05 -17.63
N ILE A 230 7.52 8.27 -16.64
CA ILE A 230 6.23 8.45 -15.92
C ILE A 230 6.21 9.76 -15.13
N ARG A 231 7.31 10.13 -14.46
CA ARG A 231 7.44 11.44 -13.79
C ARG A 231 7.29 12.59 -14.79
N GLU A 232 7.94 12.49 -15.95
CA GLU A 232 7.83 13.50 -17.02
C GLU A 232 6.38 13.62 -17.55
N ALA A 233 5.70 12.49 -17.76
CA ALA A 233 4.30 12.45 -18.20
C ALA A 233 3.34 13.04 -17.15
N ALA A 234 3.54 12.72 -15.87
CA ALA A 234 2.76 13.28 -14.76
C ALA A 234 2.97 14.80 -14.63
N ALA A 235 4.22 15.27 -14.74
CA ALA A 235 4.52 16.69 -14.71
C ALA A 235 3.89 17.45 -15.89
N ALA A 236 3.83 16.85 -17.08
CA ALA A 236 3.12 17.43 -18.23
C ALA A 236 1.60 17.51 -17.98
N TYR A 237 0.98 16.48 -17.39
CA TYR A 237 -0.44 16.49 -17.04
C TYR A 237 -0.77 17.60 -16.03
N GLU A 238 0.02 17.70 -14.96
CA GLU A 238 -0.17 18.69 -13.89
C GLU A 238 0.12 20.13 -14.34
N ALA A 239 0.91 20.30 -15.42
CA ALA A 239 1.11 21.58 -16.09
C ALA A 239 0.01 21.94 -17.11
N GLY A 240 -0.99 21.06 -17.31
CA GLY A 240 -2.07 21.25 -18.29
C GLY A 240 -1.72 20.87 -19.74
N ASP A 241 -0.49 20.39 -20.01
CA ASP A 241 -0.10 19.87 -21.32
C ASP A 241 -0.55 18.41 -21.47
N HIS A 242 -1.87 18.23 -21.52
CA HIS A 242 -2.50 16.91 -21.62
C HIS A 242 -2.13 16.16 -22.90
N ARG A 243 -1.76 16.87 -23.98
CA ARG A 243 -1.28 16.26 -25.22
C ARG A 243 0.08 15.59 -25.01
N LYS A 244 1.06 16.35 -24.50
CA LYS A 244 2.38 15.81 -24.15
C LYS A 244 2.27 14.70 -23.10
N ALA A 245 1.43 14.88 -22.09
CA ALA A 245 1.20 13.85 -21.07
C ALA A 245 0.72 12.52 -21.68
N ARG A 246 -0.34 12.56 -22.50
CA ARG A 246 -0.86 11.39 -23.24
C ARG A 246 0.23 10.71 -24.07
N ASP A 247 1.02 11.49 -24.80
CA ASP A 247 2.02 10.96 -25.73
C ASP A 247 3.21 10.33 -24.96
N LEU A 248 3.70 10.96 -23.89
CA LEU A 248 4.69 10.37 -22.98
C LEU A 248 4.14 9.11 -22.30
N TYR A 249 2.87 9.08 -21.86
CA TYR A 249 2.28 7.87 -21.28
C TYR A 249 2.16 6.73 -22.31
N ARG A 250 1.90 7.03 -23.60
CA ARG A 250 1.92 6.04 -24.68
C ARG A 250 3.33 5.51 -24.94
N GLU A 251 4.35 6.36 -24.93
CA GLU A 251 5.76 5.93 -25.01
C GLU A 251 6.13 4.95 -23.90
N VAL A 252 5.72 5.24 -22.64
CA VAL A 252 5.98 4.36 -21.49
C VAL A 252 5.47 2.95 -21.71
N GLN A 253 4.33 2.75 -22.39
CA GLN A 253 3.77 1.41 -22.61
C GLN A 253 4.69 0.48 -23.42
N ASN A 254 5.67 1.04 -24.14
CA ASN A 254 6.67 0.28 -24.90
C ASN A 254 7.98 0.05 -24.13
N LEU A 255 8.12 0.57 -22.90
CA LEU A 255 9.31 0.42 -22.07
C LEU A 255 9.20 -0.81 -21.14
N PRO A 256 10.33 -1.45 -20.78
CA PRO A 256 10.37 -2.44 -19.70
C PRO A 256 9.75 -1.88 -18.41
N GLY A 257 8.86 -2.66 -17.80
CA GLY A 257 8.09 -2.22 -16.63
C GLY A 257 7.02 -1.17 -16.91
N GLY A 258 6.74 -0.81 -18.16
CA GLY A 258 5.75 0.22 -18.55
C GLY A 258 4.28 -0.17 -18.38
N GLU A 259 3.97 -1.46 -18.26
CA GLU A 259 2.61 -1.96 -18.02
C GLU A 259 2.18 -1.77 -16.55
N GLN A 260 1.80 -0.54 -16.18
CA GLN A 260 1.36 -0.19 -14.82
C GLN A 260 0.01 0.55 -14.83
N LEU A 261 -0.78 0.38 -13.77
CA LEU A 261 -2.02 1.12 -13.52
C LEU A 261 -1.77 2.63 -13.50
N ARG A 262 -0.64 3.11 -12.94
CA ARG A 262 -0.31 4.56 -12.95
C ARG A 262 -0.11 5.13 -14.37
N VAL A 263 0.32 4.31 -15.33
CA VAL A 263 0.44 4.69 -16.75
C VAL A 263 -0.94 4.75 -17.40
N LEU A 264 -1.77 3.74 -17.15
CA LEU A 264 -3.15 3.72 -17.64
C LEU A 264 -3.98 4.87 -17.06
N ASN A 265 -3.79 5.21 -15.78
CA ASN A 265 -4.46 6.34 -15.11
C ASN A 265 -4.07 7.67 -15.76
N GLY A 266 -2.78 7.94 -15.89
CA GLY A 266 -2.31 9.14 -16.58
C GLY A 266 -2.77 9.24 -18.03
N LEU A 267 -2.80 8.12 -18.76
CA LEU A 267 -3.33 8.05 -20.12
C LEU A 267 -4.84 8.35 -20.18
N TYR A 268 -5.64 7.72 -19.32
CA TYR A 268 -7.08 7.96 -19.20
C TYR A 268 -7.40 9.42 -18.87
N LEU A 269 -6.69 10.00 -17.90
CA LEU A 269 -6.87 11.40 -17.49
C LEU A 269 -6.54 12.35 -18.65
N SER A 270 -5.43 12.11 -19.33
CA SER A 270 -5.00 12.92 -20.47
C SER A 270 -5.97 12.82 -21.65
N GLN A 271 -6.44 11.60 -21.99
CA GLN A 271 -7.46 11.37 -23.01
C GLN A 271 -8.79 12.06 -22.66
N THR A 272 -9.22 11.96 -21.39
CA THR A 272 -10.45 12.60 -20.90
C THR A 272 -10.36 14.12 -21.01
N ALA A 273 -9.24 14.72 -20.60
CA ALA A 273 -8.99 16.16 -20.70
C ALA A 273 -8.92 16.67 -22.16
N LEU A 274 -8.52 15.81 -23.10
CA LEU A 274 -8.52 16.09 -24.54
C LEU A 274 -9.87 15.82 -25.23
N GLY A 275 -10.87 15.28 -24.52
CA GLY A 275 -12.17 14.89 -25.09
C GLY A 275 -12.15 13.58 -25.88
N GLU A 276 -11.10 12.78 -25.77
CA GLU A 276 -10.87 11.52 -26.50
C GLU A 276 -11.65 10.36 -25.84
N THR A 277 -12.98 10.49 -25.78
CA THR A 277 -13.86 9.64 -24.94
C THR A 277 -13.77 8.13 -25.23
N GLY A 278 -13.68 7.73 -26.51
CA GLY A 278 -13.54 6.32 -26.88
C GLY A 278 -12.19 5.72 -26.46
N GLU A 279 -11.11 6.49 -26.63
CA GLU A 279 -9.76 6.13 -26.18
C GLU A 279 -9.68 6.02 -24.65
N ALA A 280 -10.31 6.96 -23.93
CA ALA A 280 -10.41 6.92 -22.47
C ALA A 280 -11.18 5.68 -21.99
N GLN A 281 -12.32 5.33 -22.61
CA GLN A 281 -13.07 4.12 -22.27
C GLN A 281 -12.26 2.84 -22.50
N ALA A 282 -11.60 2.72 -23.65
CA ALA A 282 -10.71 1.59 -23.95
C ALA A 282 -9.55 1.48 -22.94
N THR A 283 -8.96 2.61 -22.53
CA THR A 283 -7.90 2.64 -21.50
C THR A 283 -8.44 2.24 -20.13
N PHE A 284 -9.65 2.62 -19.76
CA PHE A 284 -10.31 2.16 -18.53
C PHE A 284 -10.56 0.65 -18.56
N GLY A 285 -11.02 0.09 -19.70
CA GLY A 285 -11.13 -1.36 -19.88
C GLY A 285 -9.81 -2.11 -19.64
N ARG A 286 -8.68 -1.55 -20.08
CA ARG A 286 -7.33 -2.08 -19.80
C ARG A 286 -6.96 -2.01 -18.31
N MET A 287 -7.38 -0.97 -17.58
CA MET A 287 -7.21 -0.91 -16.12
C MET A 287 -7.96 -2.04 -15.43
N VAL A 288 -9.19 -2.32 -15.87
CA VAL A 288 -10.04 -3.38 -15.34
C VAL A 288 -9.39 -4.75 -15.54
N GLU A 289 -8.95 -5.06 -16.76
CA GLU A 289 -8.23 -6.29 -17.10
C GLU A 289 -6.96 -6.46 -16.26
N ARG A 290 -6.17 -5.39 -16.09
CA ARG A 290 -4.96 -5.34 -15.26
C ARG A 290 -5.29 -5.57 -13.78
N GLY A 291 -6.32 -4.93 -13.26
CA GLY A 291 -6.82 -5.09 -11.89
C GLY A 291 -7.16 -6.53 -11.56
N PHE A 292 -7.89 -7.21 -12.45
CA PHE A 292 -8.18 -8.63 -12.28
C PHE A 292 -6.93 -9.51 -12.35
N SER A 293 -5.91 -9.14 -13.13
CA SER A 293 -4.61 -9.85 -13.14
C SER A 293 -3.77 -9.58 -11.89
N LEU A 294 -3.97 -8.44 -11.21
CA LEU A 294 -3.41 -8.15 -9.88
C LEU A 294 -4.28 -8.72 -8.73
N GLY A 295 -5.41 -9.37 -9.06
CA GLY A 295 -6.38 -9.93 -8.11
C GLY A 295 -7.22 -8.90 -7.34
N ARG A 296 -6.96 -7.59 -7.50
CA ARG A 296 -7.74 -6.51 -6.86
C ARG A 296 -7.72 -5.23 -7.68
N LEU A 297 -8.81 -4.46 -7.62
CA LEU A 297 -8.92 -3.13 -8.22
C LEU A 297 -9.77 -2.20 -7.37
N GLY A 298 -9.20 -1.11 -6.85
CA GLY A 298 -9.98 -0.03 -6.25
C GLY A 298 -10.51 0.91 -7.33
N VAL A 299 -11.78 1.30 -7.25
CA VAL A 299 -12.41 2.28 -8.15
C VAL A 299 -13.07 3.39 -7.32
N MET A 300 -12.85 4.63 -7.75
CA MET A 300 -13.23 5.85 -7.04
C MET A 300 -14.68 6.27 -7.32
N PHE A 301 -15.63 5.41 -6.95
CA PHE A 301 -17.05 5.76 -6.94
C PHE A 301 -17.37 6.66 -5.73
N LEU A 302 -17.62 7.95 -5.98
CA LEU A 302 -18.03 8.89 -4.95
C LEU A 302 -19.54 8.81 -4.73
N PHE A 303 -19.93 8.67 -3.47
CA PHE A 303 -21.31 8.57 -3.01
C PHE A 303 -21.68 9.81 -2.20
N GLU A 304 -22.98 10.14 -2.14
CA GLU A 304 -23.44 11.19 -1.23
C GLU A 304 -23.16 10.83 0.25
N PRO A 305 -22.95 11.82 1.13
CA PRO A 305 -22.78 11.61 2.57
C PRO A 305 -23.91 10.75 3.15
N ASN A 306 -23.55 9.76 3.96
CA ASN A 306 -24.50 8.80 4.58
C ASN A 306 -25.43 8.05 3.60
N SER A 307 -25.09 8.00 2.31
CA SER A 307 -25.94 7.45 1.25
C SER A 307 -25.26 6.35 0.41
N THR A 308 -26.09 5.51 -0.21
CA THR A 308 -25.70 4.55 -1.26
C THR A 308 -25.90 5.09 -2.68
N GLY A 309 -26.49 6.28 -2.82
CA GLY A 309 -26.56 7.01 -4.09
C GLY A 309 -25.21 7.62 -4.45
N PHE A 310 -24.87 7.64 -5.75
CA PHE A 310 -23.70 8.37 -6.25
C PHE A 310 -23.83 9.87 -6.01
N ASN A 311 -22.69 10.55 -5.89
CA ASN A 311 -22.68 12.00 -5.77
C ASN A 311 -23.30 12.68 -7.02
N THR A 312 -24.11 13.70 -6.75
CA THR A 312 -24.93 14.41 -7.73
C THR A 312 -24.15 15.37 -8.63
N ASP A 313 -22.89 15.69 -8.31
CA ASP A 313 -22.03 16.44 -9.23
C ASP A 313 -21.69 15.58 -10.45
N ARG A 314 -22.25 15.99 -11.59
CA ARG A 314 -22.04 15.38 -12.91
C ARG A 314 -20.56 15.38 -13.33
N LYS A 315 -19.73 16.30 -12.85
CA LYS A 315 -18.29 16.30 -13.13
C LYS A 315 -17.61 15.05 -12.58
N LEU A 316 -18.07 14.57 -11.43
CA LEU A 316 -17.56 13.37 -10.76
C LEU A 316 -18.25 12.10 -11.28
N SER A 317 -19.58 12.12 -11.41
CA SER A 317 -20.37 10.90 -11.64
C SER A 317 -20.68 10.57 -13.11
N SER A 318 -20.43 11.48 -14.06
CA SER A 318 -20.76 11.24 -15.49
C SER A 318 -20.00 10.07 -16.13
N GLY A 319 -18.80 9.74 -15.66
CA GLY A 319 -18.03 8.58 -16.13
C GLY A 319 -18.54 7.23 -15.61
N TYR A 320 -19.23 7.21 -14.46
CA TYR A 320 -19.57 5.97 -13.75
C TYR A 320 -20.38 4.96 -14.57
N PRO A 321 -21.37 5.35 -15.40
CA PRO A 321 -22.09 4.40 -16.26
C PRO A 321 -21.18 3.70 -17.28
N ALA A 322 -20.14 4.37 -17.79
CA ALA A 322 -19.16 3.76 -18.70
C ALA A 322 -18.20 2.83 -17.95
N TRP A 323 -17.73 3.24 -16.77
CA TRP A 323 -16.89 2.40 -15.92
C TRP A 323 -17.61 1.11 -15.49
N LEU A 324 -18.89 1.20 -15.12
CA LEU A 324 -19.70 0.03 -14.74
C LEU A 324 -19.91 -0.94 -15.90
N ARG A 325 -20.06 -0.46 -17.14
CA ARG A 325 -20.10 -1.31 -18.34
C ARG A 325 -18.78 -2.03 -18.55
N GLU A 326 -17.66 -1.31 -18.62
CA GLU A 326 -16.34 -1.92 -18.78
C GLU A 326 -16.01 -2.90 -17.63
N ILE A 327 -16.37 -2.60 -16.39
CA ILE A 327 -16.18 -3.56 -15.27
C ILE A 327 -17.00 -4.84 -15.51
N ALA A 328 -18.25 -4.73 -15.94
CA ALA A 328 -19.13 -5.86 -16.21
C ALA A 328 -18.64 -6.68 -17.42
N GLU A 329 -18.52 -6.05 -18.59
CA GLU A 329 -18.12 -6.69 -19.86
C GLU A 329 -16.77 -7.41 -19.74
N ARG A 330 -15.75 -6.79 -19.10
CA ARG A 330 -14.42 -7.40 -18.94
C ARG A 330 -14.43 -8.55 -17.94
N ALA A 331 -15.25 -8.46 -16.89
CA ALA A 331 -15.34 -9.51 -15.87
C ALA A 331 -16.16 -10.71 -16.35
N GLU A 332 -17.21 -10.46 -17.15
CA GLU A 332 -17.97 -11.45 -17.91
C GLU A 332 -16.99 -12.24 -18.78
N LYS A 333 -16.34 -11.55 -19.73
CA LYS A 333 -15.40 -12.09 -20.72
C LYS A 333 -14.22 -12.87 -20.11
N LYS A 334 -13.69 -12.41 -18.97
CA LYS A 334 -12.57 -13.08 -18.27
C LYS A 334 -13.02 -14.29 -17.43
N GLY A 335 -14.32 -14.54 -17.29
CA GLY A 335 -14.86 -15.65 -16.50
C GLY A 335 -14.74 -15.45 -14.98
N VAL A 336 -14.36 -14.27 -14.49
CA VAL A 336 -13.97 -14.08 -13.09
C VAL A 336 -15.17 -13.96 -12.14
N CYS A 337 -14.99 -14.47 -10.91
CA CYS A 337 -15.87 -14.16 -9.79
C CYS A 337 -15.27 -13.01 -8.96
N LEU A 338 -16.12 -12.07 -8.56
CA LEU A 338 -15.73 -10.84 -7.89
C LEU A 338 -16.42 -10.69 -6.54
N GLN A 339 -15.62 -10.46 -5.50
CA GLN A 339 -16.11 -9.84 -4.28
C GLN A 339 -16.00 -8.32 -4.44
N VAL A 340 -17.14 -7.63 -4.42
CA VAL A 340 -17.25 -6.18 -4.48
C VAL A 340 -17.25 -5.66 -3.04
N VAL A 341 -16.19 -4.97 -2.64
CA VAL A 341 -15.96 -4.53 -1.26
C VAL A 341 -16.13 -3.01 -1.18
N GLY A 342 -17.08 -2.54 -0.37
CA GLY A 342 -17.18 -1.13 -0.03
C GLY A 342 -16.22 -0.78 1.11
N HIS A 343 -15.55 0.38 0.99
CA HIS A 343 -14.72 0.96 2.04
C HIS A 343 -15.32 2.29 2.54
N ALA A 344 -14.83 2.77 3.69
CA ALA A 344 -15.12 4.10 4.23
C ALA A 344 -13.85 4.69 4.90
N SER A 345 -13.81 6.02 4.98
CA SER A 345 -12.85 6.77 5.79
C SER A 345 -13.06 6.50 7.29
N ARG A 346 -12.09 6.89 8.12
CA ARG A 346 -12.17 6.73 9.60
C ARG A 346 -13.05 7.79 10.28
N THR A 347 -13.97 8.43 9.55
CA THR A 347 -14.90 9.42 10.08
C THR A 347 -16.20 8.77 10.54
N GLY A 348 -16.62 9.05 11.78
CA GLY A 348 -17.89 8.56 12.33
C GLY A 348 -17.89 7.11 12.81
N PRO A 349 -19.02 6.61 13.35
CA PRO A 349 -19.06 5.36 14.09
C PRO A 349 -18.82 4.10 13.22
N GLU A 350 -18.08 3.12 13.75
CA GLU A 350 -17.71 1.89 13.04
C GLU A 350 -18.92 1.16 12.43
N ALA A 351 -19.92 0.86 13.25
CA ALA A 351 -21.13 0.15 12.82
C ALA A 351 -21.93 0.89 11.72
N VAL A 352 -21.85 2.23 11.68
CA VAL A 352 -22.46 3.02 10.61
C VAL A 352 -21.67 2.85 9.31
N ASN A 353 -20.33 2.94 9.39
CA ASN A 353 -19.43 2.76 8.24
C ASN A 353 -19.47 1.33 7.68
N GLU A 354 -19.55 0.31 8.51
CA GLU A 354 -19.72 -1.09 8.07
C GLU A 354 -21.03 -1.28 7.27
N ARG A 355 -22.15 -0.83 7.83
CA ARG A 355 -23.46 -0.91 7.15
C ARG A 355 -23.51 -0.09 5.86
N LEU A 356 -22.97 1.14 5.89
CA LEU A 356 -22.98 2.04 4.73
C LEU A 356 -22.10 1.51 3.60
N SER A 357 -20.90 1.01 3.92
CA SER A 357 -19.99 0.43 2.94
C SER A 357 -20.56 -0.86 2.33
N LEU A 358 -21.22 -1.72 3.10
CA LEU A 358 -21.95 -2.88 2.58
C LEU A 358 -23.08 -2.46 1.63
N GLY A 359 -23.89 -1.46 1.99
CA GLY A 359 -24.96 -0.95 1.14
C GLY A 359 -24.46 -0.36 -0.18
N ARG A 360 -23.31 0.33 -0.16
CA ARG A 360 -22.62 0.82 -1.36
C ARG A 360 -22.15 -0.32 -2.25
N ALA A 361 -21.55 -1.37 -1.68
CA ALA A 361 -21.17 -2.57 -2.43
C ALA A 361 -22.39 -3.29 -3.06
N GLN A 362 -23.49 -3.44 -2.32
CA GLN A 362 -24.74 -4.01 -2.82
C GLN A 362 -25.29 -3.19 -4.01
N ARG A 363 -25.24 -1.85 -3.93
CA ARG A 363 -25.64 -0.97 -5.03
C ARG A 363 -24.80 -1.18 -6.29
N ILE A 364 -23.48 -1.33 -6.14
CA ILE A 364 -22.57 -1.61 -7.27
C ILE A 364 -22.84 -3.00 -7.86
N VAL A 365 -23.05 -4.03 -7.04
CA VAL A 365 -23.42 -5.38 -7.52
C VAL A 365 -24.72 -5.33 -8.34
N ALA A 366 -25.74 -4.63 -7.85
CA ALA A 366 -27.00 -4.47 -8.57
C ALA A 366 -26.84 -3.70 -9.90
N LEU A 367 -25.92 -2.73 -9.96
CA LEU A 367 -25.60 -2.01 -11.20
C LEU A 367 -24.88 -2.90 -12.22
N LEU A 368 -23.90 -3.67 -11.79
CA LEU A 368 -23.16 -4.59 -12.66
C LEU A 368 -24.05 -5.73 -13.17
N ALA A 369 -24.89 -6.31 -12.32
CA ALA A 369 -25.87 -7.32 -12.71
C ALA A 369 -26.95 -6.78 -13.69
N ALA A 370 -27.21 -5.48 -13.68
CA ALA A 370 -28.10 -4.83 -14.64
C ALA A 370 -27.43 -4.52 -15.99
N GLN A 371 -26.10 -4.39 -16.04
CA GLN A 371 -25.35 -4.34 -17.31
C GLN A 371 -25.17 -5.75 -17.89
N GLU A 372 -24.69 -6.70 -17.08
CA GLU A 372 -24.42 -8.08 -17.49
C GLU A 372 -25.14 -9.09 -16.59
N PRO A 373 -26.40 -9.48 -16.92
CA PRO A 373 -27.17 -10.43 -16.12
C PRO A 373 -26.47 -11.79 -15.92
N ALA A 374 -25.66 -12.23 -16.89
CA ALA A 374 -24.85 -13.45 -16.82
C ALA A 374 -23.79 -13.44 -15.70
N MET A 375 -23.43 -12.26 -15.19
CA MET A 375 -22.53 -12.11 -14.05
C MET A 375 -23.21 -12.24 -12.68
N SER A 376 -24.54 -12.19 -12.58
CA SER A 376 -25.25 -12.03 -11.29
C SER A 376 -24.84 -13.05 -10.22
N LYS A 377 -24.57 -14.31 -10.60
CA LYS A 377 -24.12 -15.38 -9.68
C LYS A 377 -22.63 -15.33 -9.30
N ARG A 378 -21.83 -14.57 -10.06
CA ARG A 378 -20.38 -14.37 -9.92
C ARG A 378 -20.00 -13.16 -9.06
N LEU A 379 -20.97 -12.34 -8.64
CA LEU A 379 -20.77 -11.12 -7.85
C LEU A 379 -21.18 -11.32 -6.38
N ARG A 380 -20.36 -10.85 -5.43
CA ARG A 380 -20.67 -10.91 -3.98
C ARG A 380 -20.37 -9.57 -3.30
N PRO A 381 -21.35 -8.89 -2.67
CA PRO A 381 -21.08 -7.65 -1.94
C PRO A 381 -20.47 -7.93 -0.56
N ALA A 382 -19.59 -7.05 -0.11
CA ALA A 382 -19.07 -6.99 1.26
C ALA A 382 -18.86 -5.52 1.69
N GLY A 383 -18.91 -5.26 3.00
CA GLY A 383 -18.58 -3.96 3.58
C GLY A 383 -17.54 -4.12 4.67
N VAL A 384 -16.50 -3.29 4.65
CA VAL A 384 -15.42 -3.32 5.66
C VAL A 384 -15.29 -2.05 6.48
N GLY A 385 -16.13 -1.03 6.22
CA GLY A 385 -15.99 0.29 6.82
C GLY A 385 -14.56 0.81 6.65
N TYR A 386 -13.96 1.30 7.73
CA TYR A 386 -12.56 1.72 7.78
C TYR A 386 -11.57 0.62 8.24
N ARG A 387 -12.01 -0.63 8.45
CA ARG A 387 -11.14 -1.71 8.96
C ARG A 387 -9.99 -2.05 8.00
N GLU A 388 -10.13 -1.66 6.74
CA GLU A 388 -9.12 -1.75 5.68
C GLU A 388 -8.85 -0.37 5.03
N ALA A 389 -8.90 0.71 5.83
CA ALA A 389 -8.42 2.02 5.42
C ALA A 389 -6.91 2.00 5.19
N LEU A 390 -6.47 2.65 4.12
CA LEU A 390 -5.07 2.74 3.70
C LEU A 390 -4.39 3.92 4.41
N VAL A 391 -4.98 5.10 4.31
CA VAL A 391 -4.49 6.32 5.00
C VAL A 391 -4.94 6.29 6.46
N GLY A 392 -6.25 6.10 6.69
CA GLY A 392 -6.81 5.82 8.02
C GLY A 392 -6.88 7.04 8.95
N LEU A 393 -6.77 8.26 8.42
CA LEU A 393 -7.03 9.49 9.19
C LEU A 393 -8.54 9.76 9.29
N PRO A 394 -9.02 10.38 10.39
CA PRO A 394 -10.41 10.79 10.57
C PRO A 394 -10.67 12.13 9.85
N ARG A 395 -10.55 12.12 8.51
CA ARG A 395 -10.80 13.28 7.63
C ARG A 395 -11.69 12.83 6.47
N ASP A 396 -12.42 13.77 5.87
CA ASP A 396 -13.18 13.56 4.64
C ASP A 396 -12.86 14.60 3.56
N ASP A 397 -11.58 14.63 3.19
CA ASP A 397 -11.00 15.49 2.16
C ASP A 397 -10.30 14.64 1.07
N ALA A 398 -9.52 15.29 0.20
CA ALA A 398 -8.75 14.61 -0.85
C ALA A 398 -7.67 13.65 -0.30
N SER A 399 -7.09 13.93 0.87
CA SER A 399 -6.03 13.12 1.48
C SER A 399 -6.48 11.74 1.94
N THR A 400 -7.78 11.58 2.17
CA THR A 400 -8.42 10.31 2.60
C THR A 400 -9.33 9.72 1.53
N ALA A 401 -9.36 10.29 0.32
CA ALA A 401 -10.31 9.87 -0.72
C ALA A 401 -10.22 8.38 -1.03
N VAL A 402 -9.01 7.83 -1.13
CA VAL A 402 -8.75 6.40 -1.44
C VAL A 402 -9.31 5.42 -0.38
N ASP A 403 -9.61 5.89 0.84
CA ASP A 403 -10.29 5.09 1.86
C ASP A 403 -11.80 4.96 1.59
N ARG A 404 -12.37 5.79 0.72
CA ARG A 404 -13.79 5.78 0.32
C ARG A 404 -14.04 5.08 -1.03
N ARG A 405 -13.14 4.18 -1.44
CA ARG A 405 -13.21 3.40 -2.69
C ARG A 405 -14.21 2.24 -2.64
N VAL A 406 -14.52 1.69 -3.82
CA VAL A 406 -15.08 0.33 -3.97
C VAL A 406 -14.01 -0.56 -4.57
N GLU A 407 -13.72 -1.71 -3.96
CA GLU A 407 -12.66 -2.61 -4.39
C GLU A 407 -13.23 -3.91 -4.98
N PHE A 408 -12.81 -4.26 -6.20
CA PHE A 408 -13.17 -5.49 -6.89
C PHE A 408 -12.06 -6.52 -6.67
N ARG A 409 -12.32 -7.52 -5.81
CA ARG A 409 -11.38 -8.62 -5.52
C ARG A 409 -11.73 -9.82 -6.37
N SER A 410 -10.76 -10.34 -7.12
CA SER A 410 -10.92 -11.63 -7.80
C SER A 410 -10.89 -12.76 -6.77
N VAL A 411 -11.93 -13.58 -6.75
CA VAL A 411 -12.11 -14.68 -5.80
C VAL A 411 -12.49 -15.98 -6.52
N PRO A 412 -12.27 -17.16 -5.91
CA PRO A 412 -12.80 -18.41 -6.46
C PRO A 412 -14.32 -18.35 -6.65
N CYS A 413 -14.78 -18.87 -7.79
CA CYS A 413 -16.19 -19.12 -8.00
C CYS A 413 -16.72 -20.21 -7.04
N LEU A 414 -18.02 -20.15 -6.75
CA LEU A 414 -18.77 -21.19 -6.03
C LEU A 414 -19.61 -21.98 -7.03
#